data_AF-A0A0F9DZX1-F1
#
_entry.id   AF-A0A0F9DZX1-F1
#
_cell.length_a   1.000
_cell.length_b   1.000
_cell.length_c   1.000
_cell.angle_alpha   90.00
_cell.angle_beta   90.00
_cell.angle_gamma   90.00
#
_symmetry.space_group_name_H-M   'P 1'
#
loop_
_entity.id
_entity.type
_entity.pdbx_description
1 polymer ?
#
loop_
_entity_poly.entity_id
_entity_poly.type
_entity_poly.pdbx_seq_one_letter_code
_entity_poly.pdbx_strand_id
1 'polypeptide(L)' 'MYRIVTDPADQVVGQRADSLCIGDLAEVIDGPNERDIVLWTFSGLVSLSNPRQTWYRPCSLRVRRLNSGTKVHLTVQD' A
#
# COMPACT_ATOMS: atom_id res chain seq x y z
N MET A 1 5.45 -2.79 15.85
CA MET A 1 5.01 -1.40 15.64
C MET A 1 6.09 -0.69 14.83
N TYR A 2 5.79 -0.33 13.58
CA TYR A 2 6.77 0.24 12.63
C TYR A 2 6.54 1.73 12.45
N ARG A 3 7.60 2.46 12.09
CA ARG A 3 7.57 3.90 11.82
C ARG A 3 8.10 4.14 10.41
N ILE A 4 7.22 4.56 9.52
CA ILE A 4 7.59 4.97 8.16
C ILE A 4 8.02 6.44 8.20
N VAL A 5 9.20 6.71 7.62
CA VAL A 5 9.69 8.08 7.35
C VAL A 5 9.48 8.34 5.86
N THR A 6 8.34 8.94 5.53
CA THR A 6 8.05 9.45 4.17
C THR A 6 8.39 10.94 4.11
N ASP A 7 9.09 11.38 3.06
CA ASP A 7 9.33 12.80 2.77
C ASP A 7 7.99 13.54 2.59
N PRO A 8 7.73 14.68 3.27
CA PRO A 8 6.39 15.28 3.37
C PRO A 8 5.92 16.05 2.12
N ALA A 9 6.48 15.81 0.94
CA ALA A 9 6.28 16.67 -0.21
C ALA A 9 4.93 16.51 -0.95
N ASP A 10 3.99 15.70 -0.49
CA ASP A 10 2.76 15.45 -1.25
C ASP A 10 1.60 14.99 -0.34
N GLN A 11 0.75 15.93 0.08
CA GLN A 11 -0.58 15.64 0.63
C GLN A 11 -1.47 15.10 -0.49
N VAL A 12 -1.25 13.84 -0.88
CA VAL A 12 -2.04 13.17 -1.92
C VAL A 12 -3.34 12.71 -1.29
N VAL A 13 -4.46 13.22 -1.80
CA VAL A 13 -5.80 12.69 -1.55
C VAL A 13 -5.79 11.20 -1.90
N GLY A 14 -5.96 10.32 -0.90
CA GLY A 14 -5.94 8.88 -1.18
C GLY A 14 -7.06 8.46 -2.11
N GLN A 15 -6.71 7.60 -3.07
CA GLN A 15 -7.63 7.01 -4.02
C GLN A 15 -8.09 5.63 -3.55
N ARG A 16 -9.13 5.07 -4.16
CA ARG A 16 -9.52 3.68 -3.90
C ARG A 16 -8.48 2.73 -4.47
N ALA A 17 -8.16 1.64 -3.78
CA ALA A 17 -7.22 0.64 -4.27
C ALA A 17 -7.63 0.06 -5.64
N ASP A 18 -8.93 -0.02 -5.93
CA ASP A 18 -9.45 -0.47 -7.22
C ASP A 18 -9.04 0.40 -8.43
N SER A 19 -8.54 1.63 -8.22
CA SER A 19 -8.02 2.49 -9.30
C SER A 19 -6.55 2.25 -9.62
N LEU A 20 -5.87 1.34 -8.93
CA LEU A 20 -4.48 0.96 -9.20
C LEU A 20 -4.40 0.07 -10.46
N CYS A 21 -3.29 0.21 -11.18
CA CYS A 21 -2.90 -0.71 -12.23
C CYS A 21 -2.17 -1.92 -11.66
N ILE A 22 -2.22 -3.06 -12.36
CA ILE A 22 -1.40 -4.24 -12.00
C ILE A 22 0.08 -3.84 -12.00
N GLY A 23 0.78 -4.20 -10.92
CA GLY A 23 2.16 -3.83 -10.67
C GLY A 23 2.32 -2.53 -9.87
N ASP A 24 1.26 -1.76 -9.64
CA ASP A 24 1.36 -0.56 -8.82
C ASP A 24 1.58 -0.91 -7.34
N LEU A 25 2.54 -0.19 -6.76
CA LEU A 25 2.74 -0.13 -5.32
C LEU A 25 1.97 1.05 -4.73
N ALA A 26 1.38 0.84 -3.56
CA ALA A 26 0.72 1.89 -2.82
C ALA A 26 0.92 1.71 -1.30
N GLU A 27 0.71 2.77 -0.55
CA GLU A 27 0.63 2.76 0.91
C GLU A 27 -0.83 2.92 1.33
N VAL A 28 -1.31 2.09 2.25
CA VAL A 28 -2.63 2.27 2.85
C VAL A 28 -2.60 3.50 3.75
N ILE A 29 -3.57 4.39 3.57
CA ILE A 29 -3.58 5.69 4.28
C ILE A 29 -4.71 5.83 5.32
N ASP A 30 -5.54 4.80 5.48
CA ASP A 30 -6.62 4.80 6.46
C ASP A 30 -6.91 3.40 7.05
N GLY A 31 -7.56 3.40 8.22
CA GLY A 31 -8.03 2.19 8.87
C GLY A 31 -6.94 1.38 9.59
N PRO A 32 -7.25 0.12 9.98
CA PRO A 32 -6.37 -0.69 10.82
C PRO A 32 -5.06 -1.13 10.15
N ASN A 33 -4.97 -0.97 8.83
CA ASN A 33 -3.80 -1.34 8.02
C ASN A 33 -3.08 -0.09 7.51
N GLU A 34 -3.32 1.08 8.10
CA GLU A 34 -2.58 2.30 7.76
C GLU A 34 -1.07 2.01 7.76
N ARG A 35 -0.34 2.57 6.80
CA ARG A 35 1.09 2.37 6.56
C ARG A 35 1.48 1.01 5.96
N ASP A 36 0.54 0.11 5.71
CA ASP A 36 0.87 -1.10 4.94
C ASP A 36 1.24 -0.76 3.51
N ILE A 37 2.31 -1.37 3.02
CA ILE A 37 2.70 -1.29 1.62
C ILE A 37 1.99 -2.42 0.90
N VAL A 38 1.30 -2.09 -0.17
CA VAL A 38 0.45 -3.01 -0.91
C VAL A 38 0.83 -3.03 -2.38
N LEU A 39 0.70 -4.19 -3.00
CA LEU A 39 0.94 -4.42 -4.42
C LEU A 39 -0.37 -4.86 -5.08
N TRP A 40 -0.74 -4.21 -6.18
CA TRP A 40 -1.87 -4.65 -7.00
C TRP A 40 -1.43 -5.75 -7.95
N THR A 41 -2.03 -6.94 -7.83
CA THR A 41 -1.76 -8.12 -8.65
C THR A 41 -2.95 -8.48 -9.54
N PHE A 42 -2.80 -9.49 -10.41
CA PHE A 42 -3.92 -10.02 -11.20
C PHE A 42 -5.08 -10.56 -10.33
N SER A 43 -4.78 -11.06 -9.13
CA SER A 43 -5.76 -11.69 -8.23
C SER A 43 -6.38 -10.72 -7.22
N GLY A 44 -5.84 -9.50 -7.11
CA GLY A 44 -6.24 -8.52 -6.10
C GLY A 44 -5.05 -7.82 -5.46
N LEU A 45 -5.30 -7.18 -4.32
CA LEU A 45 -4.30 -6.43 -3.57
C LEU A 45 -3.64 -7.33 -2.52
N VAL A 46 -2.32 -7.29 -2.40
CA VAL A 46 -1.55 -8.04 -1.39
C VAL A 46 -0.75 -7.08 -0.53
N SER A 47 -0.75 -7.28 0.79
CA SER A 47 0.16 -6.53 1.69
C SER A 47 1.56 -7.12 1.63
N LEU A 48 2.54 -6.29 1.31
CA LEU A 48 3.96 -6.60 1.41
C LEU A 48 4.48 -6.47 2.85
N SER A 49 3.77 -5.70 3.70
CA SER A 49 4.06 -5.59 5.13
C SER A 49 3.55 -6.81 5.91
N ASN A 50 2.45 -7.43 5.46
CA ASN A 50 1.88 -8.65 6.03
C ASN A 50 1.40 -9.59 4.90
N PRO A 51 2.23 -10.53 4.43
CA PRO A 51 1.91 -11.38 3.29
C PRO A 51 0.67 -12.28 3.47
N ARG A 52 0.22 -12.49 4.71
CA ARG A 52 -1.02 -13.24 5.01
C ARG A 52 -2.28 -12.42 4.72
N GLN A 53 -2.13 -11.13 4.47
CA GLN A 53 -3.21 -10.21 4.28
C GLN A 53 -3.38 -9.84 2.80
N THR A 54 -4.54 -10.20 2.27
CA THR A 54 -4.90 -10.02 0.87
C THR A 54 -6.33 -9.50 0.76
N TRP A 55 -6.60 -8.68 -0.24
CA TRP A 55 -7.93 -8.17 -0.55
C TRP A 55 -8.30 -8.50 -1.99
N TYR A 56 -9.43 -9.19 -2.15
CA TYR A 56 -10.00 -9.49 -3.46
C TYR A 56 -10.84 -8.31 -3.98
N ARG A 57 -11.21 -8.34 -5.26
CA ARG A 57 -12.07 -7.31 -5.85
C ARG A 57 -13.53 -7.46 -5.39
N PRO A 58 -14.25 -6.34 -5.15
CA PRO A 58 -13.78 -4.96 -5.06
C PRO A 58 -13.16 -4.62 -3.70
N CYS A 59 -12.08 -3.83 -3.70
CA CYS A 59 -11.35 -3.41 -2.49
C CYS A 59 -11.63 -1.94 -2.15
N SER A 60 -12.26 -1.71 -1.00
CA SER A 60 -12.62 -0.36 -0.52
C SER A 60 -11.49 0.39 0.18
N LEU A 61 -10.27 -0.16 0.22
CA LEU A 61 -9.13 0.48 0.88
C LEU A 61 -8.80 1.82 0.22
N ARG A 62 -8.46 2.81 1.05
CA ARG A 62 -7.85 4.05 0.55
C ARG A 62 -6.34 3.93 0.59
N VAL A 63 -5.75 4.24 -0.55
CA VAL A 63 -4.32 4.07 -0.77
C VAL A 63 -3.74 5.31 -1.43
N ARG A 64 -2.45 5.51 -1.20
CA ARG A 64 -1.61 6.46 -1.92
C ARG A 64 -0.63 5.68 -2.78
N ARG A 65 -0.74 5.79 -4.10
CA ARG A 65 0.22 5.17 -5.02
C ARG A 65 1.61 5.70 -4.73
N LEU A 66 2.59 4.80 -4.70
CA LEU A 66 3.99 5.16 -4.55
C LEU A 66 4.56 5.47 -5.92
N ASN A 67 5.24 6.61 -6.02
CA ASN A 67 5.83 7.05 -7.26
C ASN A 67 7.07 6.22 -7.60
N SER A 68 7.42 6.17 -8.90
CA SER A 68 8.68 5.55 -9.32
C SER A 68 9.85 6.21 -8.59
N GLY A 69 10.78 5.40 -8.10
CA GLY A 69 11.92 5.86 -7.30
C GLY A 69 11.66 5.96 -5.78
N THR A 70 10.42 5.77 -5.32
CA THR A 70 10.15 5.64 -3.87
C THR A 70 10.91 4.44 -3.29
N LYS A 71 11.70 4.70 -2.24
CA LYS A 71 12.42 3.64 -1.50
C LYS A 71 11.54 3.11 -0.38
N VAL A 72 11.19 1.83 -0.47
CA VAL A 72 10.43 1.12 0.56
C VAL A 72 11.39 0.25 1.37
N HIS A 73 11.32 0.35 2.70
CA HIS A 73 12.07 -0.52 3.60
C HIS A 73 11.09 -1.51 4.24
N LEU A 74 11.22 -2.79 3.87
CA LEU A 74 10.45 -3.88 4.46
C LEU A 74 11.36 -4.65 5.43
N THR A 75 10.90 -4.83 6.66
CA THR A 75 11.59 -5.67 7.64
C THR A 75 10.74 -6.90 7.90
N VAL A 76 11.26 -8.07 7.55
CA VAL A 76 10.63 -9.35 7.90
C VAL A 76 10.92 -9.64 9.37
N GLN A 77 9.89 -9.89 10.17
CA GLN A 77 10.03 -10.38 11.53
C GLN A 77 9.68 -11.87 11.53
N ASP A 78 10.54 -12.69 12.14
CA ASP A 78 10.33 -14.13 12.35
C ASP A 78 9.24 -14.41 13.40
#